data_AF-A0A8T4SLX6-F1
#
_entry.id   AF-A0A8T4SLX6-F1
#
_cell.length_a   1.000
_cell.length_b   1.000
_cell.length_c   1.000
_cell.angle_alpha   90.00
_cell.angle_beta   90.00
_cell.angle_gamma   90.00
#
_symmetry.space_group_name_H-M   'P 1'
#
loop_
_entity.id
_entity.type
_entity.pdbx_description
1 polymer ?
#
loop_
_entity_poly.entity_id
_entity_poly.type
_entity_poly.pdbx_seq_one_letter_code
_entity_poly.pdbx_strand_id
1 'polypeptide(L)'
;MRPQIQNLTLPRGLGEVENPVVSRLEKKALEYMRRIRDERFDMAFQAPELRLNPVYSASNRYKAAILTHLLTDGELDTQKLYNELDQRGLFPDSNYSAAYIQAVAVIEDYIKTGGENVRGGTGF
;
A
#
# COMPACT_ATOMS: atom_id res chain seq x y z
N MET A 1 4.00 -18.94 -0.32
CA MET A 1 2.75 -18.98 -1.13
C MET A 1 2.80 -17.79 -2.07
N ARG A 2 2.67 -17.97 -3.39
CA ARG A 2 2.69 -16.83 -4.33
C ARG A 2 1.33 -16.10 -4.26
N PRO A 3 1.29 -14.76 -4.32
CA PRO A 3 0.02 -14.03 -4.39
C PRO A 3 -0.81 -14.51 -5.60
N GLN A 4 -2.14 -14.45 -5.49
CA GLN A 4 -3.02 -14.64 -6.64
C GLN A 4 -3.13 -13.32 -7.42
N ILE A 5 -3.22 -13.40 -8.74
CA ILE A 5 -3.33 -12.22 -9.61
C ILE A 5 -4.64 -11.49 -9.29
N GLN A 6 -4.52 -10.24 -8.85
CA GLN A 6 -5.62 -9.29 -8.75
C GLN A 6 -5.26 -8.03 -9.53
N ASN A 7 -6.12 -7.62 -10.45
CA ASN A 7 -6.02 -6.32 -11.11
C ASN A 7 -6.80 -5.30 -10.27
N LEU A 8 -6.10 -4.29 -9.76
CA LEU A 8 -6.73 -3.14 -9.15
C LEU A 8 -6.96 -2.09 -10.23
N THR A 9 -8.14 -1.49 -10.25
CA THR A 9 -8.47 -0.44 -11.23
C THR A 9 -9.18 0.67 -10.49
N LEU A 10 -8.79 1.92 -10.76
CA LEU A 10 -9.52 3.06 -10.23
C LEU A 10 -10.88 3.17 -10.91
N PRO A 11 -11.97 3.47 -10.18
CA PRO A 11 -13.24 3.80 -10.80
C PRO A 11 -13.04 5.05 -11.66
N ARG A 12 -12.92 4.91 -12.99
CA ARG A 12 -12.86 6.07 -13.89
C ARG A 12 -14.25 6.67 -13.99
N GLY A 13 -14.42 7.86 -13.42
CA GLY A 13 -15.49 8.77 -13.85
C GLY A 13 -15.09 9.34 -15.21
N LEU A 14 -15.87 9.06 -16.24
CA LEU A 14 -15.75 9.74 -17.53
C LEU A 14 -15.96 11.25 -17.31
N GLY A 15 -14.89 12.03 -17.44
CA GLY A 15 -14.94 13.50 -17.54
C GLY A 15 -15.01 14.27 -16.21
N GLU A 16 -13.90 14.93 -15.87
CA GLU A 16 -13.83 16.27 -15.25
C GLU A 16 -14.63 16.59 -13.96
N VAL A 17 -14.90 15.62 -13.10
CA VAL A 17 -15.24 15.91 -11.69
C VAL A 17 -14.28 15.13 -10.81
N GLU A 18 -13.63 15.82 -9.85
CA GLU A 18 -12.76 15.19 -8.84
C GLU A 18 -13.41 13.91 -8.34
N ASN A 19 -12.86 12.75 -8.69
CA ASN A 19 -13.40 11.49 -8.19
C ASN A 19 -13.09 11.44 -6.69
N PRO A 20 -14.09 11.49 -5.81
CA PRO A 20 -13.87 11.57 -4.36
C PRO A 20 -13.09 10.36 -3.84
N VAL A 21 -13.15 9.21 -4.52
CA VAL A 21 -12.32 8.04 -4.20
C VAL A 21 -10.86 8.34 -4.52
N VAL A 22 -10.55 8.88 -5.69
CA VAL A 22 -9.17 9.20 -6.11
C VAL A 22 -8.56 10.24 -5.18
N SER A 23 -9.25 11.35 -4.89
CA SER A 23 -8.74 12.38 -3.98
C SER A 23 -8.51 11.86 -2.54
N ARG A 24 -9.28 10.86 -2.10
CA ARG A 24 -9.06 10.19 -0.81
C ARG A 24 -7.87 9.24 -0.87
N LEU A 25 -7.71 8.49 -1.95
CA LEU A 25 -6.55 7.62 -2.17
C LEU A 25 -5.25 8.43 -2.22
N GLU A 26 -5.26 9.62 -2.83
CA GLU A 26 -4.13 10.56 -2.80
C GLU A 26 -3.77 11.00 -1.38
N LYS A 27 -4.78 11.39 -0.58
CA LYS A 27 -4.56 11.72 0.85
C LYS A 27 -3.99 10.54 1.62
N LYS A 28 -4.47 9.32 1.33
CA LYS A 28 -3.97 8.09 1.96
C LYS A 28 -2.54 7.77 1.54
N ALA A 29 -2.19 7.98 0.27
CA ALA A 29 -0.82 7.83 -0.22
C ALA A 29 0.13 8.77 0.51
N LEU A 30 -0.25 10.05 0.67
CA LEU A 30 0.52 11.03 1.44
C LEU A 30 0.66 10.63 2.92
N GLU A 31 -0.41 10.10 3.54
CA GLU A 31 -0.36 9.59 4.90
C GLU A 31 0.66 8.44 5.05
N TYR A 32 0.64 7.45 4.14
CA TYR A 32 1.61 6.37 4.17
C TYR A 32 3.04 6.85 3.93
N MET A 33 3.26 7.80 3.02
CA MET A 33 4.57 8.43 2.81
C MET A 33 5.08 9.13 4.07
N ARG A 34 4.20 9.86 4.79
CA ARG A 34 4.54 10.47 6.09
C ARG A 34 4.92 9.42 7.12
N ARG A 35 4.11 8.36 7.27
CA ARG A 35 4.42 7.25 8.20
C ARG A 35 5.78 6.61 7.90
N ILE A 36 6.11 6.36 6.64
CA ILE A 36 7.42 5.82 6.24
C ILE A 36 8.57 6.79 6.60
N ARG A 37 8.35 8.10 6.43
CA ARG A 37 9.35 9.12 6.79
C ARG A 37 9.54 9.19 8.30
N ASP A 38 8.46 9.17 9.06
CA ASP A 38 8.48 9.27 10.51
C ASP A 38 9.08 7.97 11.11
N GLU A 39 8.79 6.79 10.54
CA GLU A 39 9.48 5.52 10.85
C GLU A 39 10.99 5.61 10.63
N ARG A 40 11.45 6.24 9.53
CA ARG A 40 12.88 6.47 9.29
C ARG A 40 13.51 7.39 10.32
N PHE A 41 12.76 8.38 10.80
CA PHE A 41 13.22 9.28 11.84
C PHE A 41 13.35 8.55 13.18
N ASP A 42 12.33 7.79 13.60
CA ASP A 42 12.37 7.02 14.84
C ASP A 42 13.47 5.94 14.83
N MET A 43 13.74 5.31 13.69
CA MET A 43 14.86 4.38 13.54
C MET A 43 16.24 5.03 13.70
N ALA A 44 16.37 6.34 13.46
CA ALA A 44 17.63 7.06 13.66
C ALA A 44 17.94 7.30 15.15
N PHE A 45 16.92 7.25 16.01
CA PHE A 45 17.04 7.51 17.45
C PHE A 45 16.89 6.25 18.33
N GLN A 46 16.54 5.09 17.76
CA GLN A 46 16.42 3.83 18.49
C GLN A 46 17.68 2.96 18.35
N ALA A 47 18.03 2.25 19.44
CA ALA A 47 19.04 1.19 19.41
C ALA A 47 18.65 0.13 18.35
N PRO A 48 19.60 -0.44 17.58
CA PRO A 48 19.31 -1.39 16.50
C PRO A 48 18.45 -2.59 16.91
N GLU A 49 18.52 -2.98 18.19
CA GLU A 49 17.77 -4.07 18.80
C GLU A 49 16.31 -3.74 19.18
N LEU A 50 15.93 -2.46 19.22
CA LEU A 50 14.55 -2.01 19.47
C LEU A 50 13.78 -1.67 18.19
N ARG A 51 14.39 -1.88 17.01
CA ARG A 51 13.76 -1.61 15.72
C ARG A 51 12.40 -2.27 15.65
N LEU A 52 11.35 -1.45 15.64
CA LEU A 52 9.96 -1.85 15.48
C LEU A 52 9.83 -2.92 14.40
N ASN A 53 9.04 -3.95 14.70
CA ASN A 53 8.85 -5.17 13.91
C ASN A 53 8.91 -4.88 12.38
N PRO A 54 9.92 -5.40 11.66
CA PRO A 54 10.18 -5.09 10.25
C PRO A 54 8.96 -5.25 9.34
N VAL A 55 8.06 -6.17 9.70
CA VAL A 55 6.84 -6.50 8.96
C VAL A 55 5.85 -5.32 8.92
N TYR A 56 5.75 -4.51 9.98
CA TYR A 56 4.85 -3.34 9.99
C TYR A 56 5.35 -2.23 9.08
N SER A 57 6.67 -1.98 9.09
CA SER A 57 7.32 -1.02 8.19
C SER A 57 7.18 -1.44 6.72
N ALA A 58 7.23 -2.76 6.46
CA ALA A 58 7.04 -3.32 5.13
C ALA A 58 5.61 -3.11 4.62
N SER A 59 4.60 -3.32 5.48
CA SER A 59 3.20 -3.13 5.12
C SER A 59 2.89 -1.70 4.63
N ASN A 60 3.41 -0.67 5.32
CA ASN A 60 3.21 0.73 4.90
C ASN A 60 3.90 1.04 3.57
N ARG A 61 5.12 0.51 3.36
CA ARG A 61 5.88 0.66 2.11
C ARG A 61 5.16 0.01 0.92
N TYR A 62 4.59 -1.17 1.11
CA TYR A 62 3.81 -1.84 0.05
C TYR A 62 2.54 -1.08 -0.28
N LYS A 63 1.78 -0.60 0.72
CA LYS A 63 0.58 0.23 0.48
C LYS A 63 0.91 1.51 -0.28
N ALA A 64 2.02 2.17 0.06
CA ALA A 64 2.49 3.35 -0.67
C ALA A 64 2.85 3.02 -2.12
N ALA A 65 3.62 1.95 -2.36
CA ALA A 65 3.99 1.54 -3.73
C ALA A 65 2.76 1.20 -4.58
N ILE A 66 1.81 0.43 -4.03
CA ILE A 66 0.56 0.05 -4.69
C ILE A 66 -0.22 1.31 -5.08
N LEU A 67 -0.43 2.25 -4.13
CA LEU A 67 -1.16 3.49 -4.41
C LEU A 67 -0.46 4.37 -5.43
N THR A 68 0.87 4.50 -5.38
CA THR A 68 1.62 5.31 -6.36
C THR A 68 1.45 4.79 -7.78
N HIS A 69 1.59 3.48 -7.99
CA HIS A 69 1.35 2.88 -9.30
C HIS A 69 -0.10 3.05 -9.74
N LEU A 70 -1.05 2.73 -8.85
CA LEU A 70 -2.46 2.80 -9.18
C LEU A 70 -2.94 4.22 -9.50
N LEU A 71 -2.44 5.24 -8.80
CA LEU A 71 -2.75 6.66 -9.06
C LEU A 71 -2.09 7.20 -10.33
N THR A 72 -0.95 6.63 -10.74
CA THR A 72 -0.21 7.05 -11.93
C THR A 72 -0.79 6.42 -13.19
N ASP A 73 -1.01 5.11 -13.16
CA ASP A 73 -1.39 4.31 -14.33
C ASP A 73 -2.92 4.11 -14.44
N GLY A 74 -3.65 4.34 -13.34
CA GLY A 74 -5.09 4.12 -13.22
C GLY A 74 -5.49 2.65 -13.05
N GLU A 75 -4.56 1.74 -13.28
CA GLU A 75 -4.69 0.29 -13.09
C GLU A 75 -3.37 -0.30 -12.60
N LEU A 76 -3.44 -1.43 -11.91
CA LEU A 76 -2.28 -2.11 -11.36
C LEU A 76 -2.47 -3.63 -11.39
N ASP A 77 -1.55 -4.31 -12.06
CA ASP A 77 -1.33 -5.75 -11.90
C ASP A 77 -0.47 -5.98 -10.65
N THR A 78 -1.12 -6.47 -9.59
CA THR A 78 -0.48 -6.71 -8.29
C THR A 78 0.55 -7.84 -8.34
N GLN A 79 0.40 -8.82 -9.24
CA GLN A 79 1.39 -9.89 -9.37
C GLN A 79 2.64 -9.39 -10.09
N LYS A 80 2.47 -8.53 -11.10
CA LYS A 80 3.58 -7.88 -11.79
C LYS A 80 4.39 -7.02 -10.82
N LEU A 81 3.73 -6.16 -10.03
CA LEU A 81 4.42 -5.35 -9.03
C LEU A 81 5.09 -6.21 -7.95
N TYR A 82 4.45 -7.29 -7.50
CA TYR A 82 5.09 -8.24 -6.58
C TYR A 82 6.40 -8.79 -7.17
N ASN A 83 6.38 -9.27 -8.42
CA ASN A 83 7.57 -9.81 -9.07
C ASN A 83 8.68 -8.75 -9.23
N GLU A 84 8.32 -7.51 -9.57
CA GLU A 84 9.28 -6.40 -9.68
C GLU A 84 9.93 -6.07 -8.34
N LEU A 85 9.17 -6.08 -7.24
CA LEU A 85 9.68 -5.85 -5.89
C LEU A 85 10.55 -7.03 -5.40
N ASP A 86 10.19 -8.26 -5.76
CA ASP A 86 10.97 -9.48 -5.46
C ASP A 86 12.31 -9.51 -6.19
N GLN A 87 12.32 -9.18 -7.48
CA GLN A 87 13.55 -9.05 -8.25
C GLN A 87 14.49 -7.96 -7.70
N ARG A 88 13.93 -6.92 -7.07
CA ARG A 88 14.70 -5.86 -6.38
C ARG A 88 15.18 -6.26 -4.99
N GLY A 89 14.91 -7.49 -4.54
CA GLY A 89 15.30 -7.98 -3.21
C GLY A 89 14.53 -7.33 -2.06
N LEU A 90 13.34 -6.78 -2.32
CA LEU A 90 12.53 -6.09 -1.31
C LEU A 90 11.62 -7.04 -0.50
N PHE A 91 11.75 -8.35 -0.72
CA PHE A 91 11.13 -9.43 0.05
C PHE A 91 12.21 -10.33 0.66
N PRO A 92 12.78 -9.98 1.84
CA PRO A 92 13.86 -10.77 2.42
C PRO A 92 13.38 -12.10 3.03
N ASP A 93 12.07 -12.27 3.30
CA ASP A 93 11.50 -13.54 3.78
C ASP A 93 9.99 -13.72 3.45
N SER A 94 9.43 -14.88 3.80
CA SER A 94 8.04 -15.25 3.55
C SER A 94 7.00 -14.39 4.27
N ASN A 95 7.32 -13.73 5.39
CA ASN A 95 6.41 -12.84 6.11
C ASN A 95 6.12 -11.57 5.32
N TYR A 96 7.05 -11.13 4.48
CA TYR A 96 6.86 -9.98 3.60
C TYR A 96 5.85 -10.26 2.48
N SER A 97 5.74 -11.53 2.04
CA SER A 97 4.69 -11.93 1.08
C SER A 97 3.28 -11.79 1.67
N ALA A 98 3.10 -12.16 2.95
CA ALA A 98 1.84 -11.97 3.67
C ALA A 98 1.53 -10.48 3.88
N ALA A 99 2.54 -9.67 4.22
CA ALA A 99 2.39 -8.23 4.37
C ALA A 99 1.99 -7.54 3.05
N TYR A 100 2.50 -8.02 1.91
CA TYR A 100 2.10 -7.54 0.59
C TYR A 100 0.66 -7.90 0.24
N ILE A 101 0.27 -9.16 0.45
CA ILE A 101 -1.12 -9.62 0.22
C ILE A 101 -2.09 -8.80 1.07
N GLN A 102 -1.76 -8.56 2.34
CA GLN A 102 -2.57 -7.72 3.22
C GLN A 102 -2.62 -6.26 2.74
N ALA A 103 -1.51 -5.73 2.22
CA ALA A 103 -1.49 -4.38 1.65
C ALA A 103 -2.41 -4.26 0.44
N VAL A 104 -2.38 -5.24 -0.47
CA VAL A 104 -3.28 -5.32 -1.64
C VAL A 104 -4.73 -5.33 -1.18
N ALA A 105 -5.10 -6.23 -0.26
CA ALA A 105 -6.48 -6.32 0.25
C ALA A 105 -6.97 -5.03 0.92
N VAL A 106 -6.10 -4.33 1.66
CA VAL A 106 -6.43 -3.04 2.27
C VAL A 106 -6.70 -1.98 1.20
N ILE A 107 -5.88 -1.89 0.16
CA ILE A 107 -6.10 -0.91 -0.91
C ILE A 107 -7.34 -1.27 -1.73
N GLU A 108 -7.59 -2.56 -1.97
CA GLU A 108 -8.81 -3.03 -2.61
C GLU A 108 -10.05 -2.62 -1.82
N ASP A 109 -10.05 -2.78 -0.49
CA ASP A 109 -11.16 -2.32 0.35
C ASP A 109 -11.32 -0.80 0.31
N TYR A 110 -10.23 -0.02 0.31
CA TYR A 110 -10.30 1.43 0.13
C TYR A 110 -10.93 1.84 -1.21
N ILE A 111 -10.68 1.09 -2.28
CA ILE A 111 -11.28 1.35 -3.59
C ILE A 111 -12.78 1.00 -3.59
N LYS A 112 -13.17 -0.10 -2.94
CA LYS A 112 -14.54 -0.64 -2.99
C LYS A 112 -15.49 -0.01 -1.97
N THR A 113 -15.02 0.27 -0.75
CA THR A 113 -15.83 0.64 0.42
C THR A 113 -15.30 1.87 1.16
N GLY A 114 -14.27 2.52 0.62
CA GLY A 114 -13.61 3.62 1.32
C GLY A 114 -12.88 3.17 2.60
N GLY A 115 -12.61 1.87 2.75
CA GLY A 115 -11.86 1.29 3.86
C GLY A 115 -12.71 0.92 5.07
N GLU A 116 -14.00 0.62 4.89
CA GLU A 116 -14.92 0.25 5.98
C GLU A 116 -14.42 -0.95 6.79
N ASN A 117 -13.77 -1.90 6.11
CA ASN A 117 -13.34 -3.16 6.70
C ASN A 117 -11.91 -3.08 7.25
N VAL A 118 -11.26 -1.93 7.17
CA VAL A 118 -9.90 -1.71 7.66
C VAL A 118 -9.96 -1.08 9.05
N ARG A 119 -9.19 -1.62 10.00
CA ARG A 119 -9.09 -1.04 11.35
C ARG A 119 -8.50 0.38 11.27
N GLY A 120 -9.29 1.38 11.64
CA GLY A 120 -8.95 2.80 11.48
C GLY A 120 -9.19 3.36 10.06
N GLY A 121 -9.88 2.59 9.22
CA GLY A 121 -10.45 3.06 7.98
C GLY A 121 -11.73 3.87 8.20
N THR A 122 -12.18 4.52 7.14
CA THR A 122 -13.18 5.59 7.23
C THR A 122 -14.55 5.21 6.70
N GLY A 123 -14.67 4.06 6.02
CA GLY A 123 -15.93 3.45 5.59
C GLY A 123 -16.84 4.34 4.76
N PHE A 124 -16.33 4.82 3.62
CA PHE A 124 -17.04 5.79 2.78
C PHE A 124 -17.57 5.19 1.49
#